data_AF-A0A2A5SF62-F1
#
_entry.id   AF-A0A2A5SF62-F1
#
_cell.length_a   1.000
_cell.length_b   1.000
_cell.length_c   1.000
_cell.angle_alpha   90.00
_cell.angle_beta   90.00
_cell.angle_gamma   90.00
#
_symmetry.space_group_name_H-M   'P 1'
#
loop_
_entity.id
_entity.type
_entity.pdbx_description
1 polymer ?
#
loop_
_entity_poly.entity_id
_entity_poly.type
_entity_poly.pdbx_seq_one_letter_code
_entity_poly.pdbx_strand_id
1 'polypeptide(L)'
;MARYIKRGKVWQYEISYKDTDGKYKKLRKSGFPKKADAISEAGEIEANLAKGFYTVSKDILLTDHFKQWIEIFKKGKVSDGTYRKYLYTLSVLKKALLNSNY
;
A
#
# COMPACT_ATOMS: atom_id res chain seq x y z
N MET A 1 -1.02 13.38 9.60
CA MET A 1 -2.12 14.36 9.71
C MET A 1 -2.64 14.64 8.30
N ALA A 2 -3.90 14.29 8.04
CA ALA A 2 -4.58 14.58 6.79
C ALA A 2 -5.14 16.02 6.77
N ARG A 3 -5.02 16.70 5.63
CA ARG A 3 -5.70 17.98 5.36
C ARG A 3 -6.93 17.76 4.48
N TYR A 4 -8.01 18.46 4.77
CA TYR A 4 -9.27 18.33 4.02
C TYR A 4 -9.63 19.67 3.38
N ILE A 5 -9.90 19.64 2.08
CA ILE A 5 -10.19 20.84 1.28
C ILE A 5 -11.50 20.59 0.53
N LYS A 6 -12.42 21.55 0.60
CA LYS A 6 -13.64 21.53 -0.22
C LYS A 6 -13.35 22.16 -1.58
N ARG A 7 -13.55 21.42 -2.67
CA ARG A 7 -13.47 21.93 -4.05
C ARG A 7 -14.87 21.91 -4.67
N GLY A 8 -15.55 23.04 -4.64
CA GLY A 8 -16.92 23.18 -5.16
C GLY A 8 -17.89 22.24 -4.43
N LYS A 9 -18.39 21.22 -5.14
CA LYS A 9 -19.33 20.22 -4.61
C LYS A 9 -18.67 18.97 -4.01
N VAL A 10 -17.35 18.81 -4.16
CA VAL A 10 -16.62 17.62 -3.69
C VAL A 10 -15.59 17.97 -2.63
N TRP A 11 -15.26 17.00 -1.81
CA TRP A 11 -14.20 17.02 -0.83
C TRP A 11 -12.96 16.32 -1.36
N GLN A 12 -11.82 16.86 -0.98
CA GLN A 12 -10.50 16.34 -1.26
C GLN A 12 -9.75 16.18 0.07
N TYR A 13 -9.05 15.07 0.24
CA TYR A 13 -8.07 14.92 1.31
C TYR A 13 -6.65 14.94 0.75
N GLU A 14 -5.70 15.34 1.58
CA GLU A 14 -4.28 15.20 1.31
C GLU A 14 -3.52 14.75 2.55
N ILE A 15 -2.71 13.71 2.37
CA ILE A 15 -1.90 13.10 3.43
C ILE A 15 -0.45 13.26 3.01
N SER A 16 0.34 13.94 3.83
CA SER A 16 1.79 13.99 3.65
C SER A 16 2.40 12.84 4.44
N TYR A 17 3.10 11.94 3.76
CA TYR A 17 3.77 10.80 4.37
C TYR A 17 5.25 10.77 3.97
N LYS A 18 6.08 10.19 4.84
CA LYS A 18 7.50 9.98 4.57
C LYS A 18 7.66 8.63 3.91
N ASP A 19 8.21 8.63 2.71
CA ASP A 19 8.48 7.40 1.95
C ASP A 19 9.67 6.63 2.54
N THR A 20 9.87 5.40 2.11
CA THR A 20 11.01 4.54 2.52
C THR A 20 12.37 5.17 2.20
N ASP A 21 12.44 5.96 1.13
CA ASP A 21 13.62 6.76 0.73
C ASP A 21 13.84 8.03 1.59
N GLY A 22 13.02 8.24 2.60
CA GLY A 22 13.09 9.43 3.47
C GLY A 22 12.54 10.71 2.85
N LYS A 23 12.06 10.67 1.61
CA LYS A 23 11.43 11.81 0.92
C LYS A 23 9.97 11.95 1.32
N TYR A 24 9.51 13.19 1.51
CA TYR A 24 8.10 13.48 1.76
C TYR A 24 7.30 13.37 0.46
N LYS A 25 6.33 12.45 0.44
CA LYS A 25 5.34 12.33 -0.61
C LYS A 25 3.98 12.82 -0.12
N LYS A 26 3.19 13.34 -1.04
CA LYS A 26 1.84 13.84 -0.77
C LYS A 26 0.85 12.99 -1.54
N LEU A 27 0.05 12.20 -0.82
CA LEU A 27 -1.10 11.52 -1.41
C LEU A 27 -2.27 12.49 -1.45
N ARG A 28 -2.92 12.62 -2.61
CA ARG A 28 -4.09 13.47 -2.80
C ARG A 28 -5.18 12.65 -3.45
N LYS A 29 -6.39 12.67 -2.87
CA LYS A 29 -7.56 12.08 -3.52
C LYS A 29 -8.75 13.00 -3.37
N SER A 30 -9.45 13.20 -4.48
CA SER A 30 -10.64 14.05 -4.59
C SER A 30 -11.79 13.24 -5.20
N GLY A 31 -13.02 13.71 -4.97
CA GLY A 31 -14.23 13.09 -5.52
C GLY A 31 -15.26 12.67 -4.48
N PHE A 32 -15.02 13.00 -3.21
CA PHE A 32 -15.94 12.63 -2.14
C PHE A 32 -17.10 13.63 -2.07
N PRO A 33 -18.37 13.20 -2.17
CA PRO A 33 -19.50 14.11 -2.02
C PRO A 33 -19.64 14.60 -0.57
N LYS A 34 -19.27 13.77 0.42
CA LYS A 34 -19.35 14.12 1.85
C LYS A 34 -17.97 14.25 2.49
N LYS A 35 -17.86 15.14 3.48
CA LYS A 35 -16.64 15.30 4.30
C LYS A 35 -16.34 14.04 5.11
N ALA A 36 -17.37 13.38 5.61
CA ALA A 36 -17.25 12.16 6.42
C ALA A 36 -16.58 11.02 5.63
N ASP A 37 -17.00 10.80 4.38
CA ASP A 37 -16.41 9.78 3.50
C ASP A 37 -14.91 10.06 3.28
N ALA A 38 -14.55 11.33 3.04
CA ALA A 38 -13.16 11.73 2.90
C ALA A 38 -12.34 11.53 4.20
N ILE A 39 -12.94 11.74 5.37
CA ILE A 39 -12.27 11.50 6.67
C ILE A 39 -12.06 10.01 6.91
N SER A 40 -13.08 9.18 6.66
CA SER A 40 -13.01 7.73 6.86
C SER A 40 -11.91 7.12 5.99
N GLU A 41 -11.91 7.42 4.69
CA GLU A 41 -10.90 6.89 3.79
C GLU A 41 -9.50 7.42 4.12
N ALA A 42 -9.38 8.70 4.48
CA ALA A 42 -8.10 9.27 4.90
C ALA A 42 -7.56 8.59 6.17
N GLY A 43 -8.43 8.24 7.13
CA GLY A 43 -8.07 7.52 8.34
C GLY A 43 -7.56 6.11 8.06
N GLU A 44 -8.20 5.38 7.14
CA GLU A 44 -7.72 4.07 6.69
C GLU A 44 -6.34 4.17 6.02
N ILE A 45 -6.15 5.16 5.15
CA ILE A 45 -4.86 5.41 4.49
C ILE A 45 -3.78 5.76 5.53
N GLU A 46 -4.07 6.63 6.49
CA GLU A 46 -3.11 6.97 7.55
C GLU A 46 -2.77 5.75 8.42
N ALA A 47 -3.75 4.92 8.77
CA ALA A 47 -3.52 3.68 9.51
C ALA A 47 -2.68 2.68 8.71
N ASN A 48 -2.91 2.59 7.40
CA ASN A 48 -2.12 1.75 6.50
C ASN A 48 -0.68 2.26 6.38
N LEU A 49 -0.49 3.56 6.19
CA LEU A 49 0.82 4.20 6.18
C LEU A 49 1.57 4.00 7.50
N ALA A 50 0.88 4.11 8.65
CA ALA A 50 1.45 3.87 9.97
C ALA A 50 1.89 2.40 10.16
N LYS A 51 1.18 1.46 9.52
CA LYS A 51 1.55 0.04 9.48
C LYS A 51 2.65 -0.29 8.46
N GLY A 52 3.15 0.70 7.72
CA GLY A 52 4.15 0.52 6.66
C GLY A 52 3.59 0.08 5.32
N PHE A 53 2.26 0.11 5.14
CA PHE A 53 1.62 -0.07 3.84
C PHE A 53 1.61 1.27 3.10
N TYR A 54 2.61 1.47 2.26
CA TYR A 54 2.62 2.56 1.30
C TYR A 54 1.64 2.20 0.19
N THR A 55 0.42 2.72 0.25
CA THR A 55 -0.53 2.65 -0.87
C THR A 55 -0.02 3.55 -1.99
N VAL A 56 1.03 3.09 -2.66
CA VAL A 56 1.42 3.63 -3.94
C VAL A 56 0.45 3.00 -4.92
N SER A 57 -0.56 3.77 -5.33
CA SER A 57 -1.29 3.54 -6.58
C SER A 57 -0.31 3.65 -7.75
N LYS A 58 0.55 2.66 -7.88
CA LYS A 58 1.25 2.27 -9.09
C LYS A 58 0.92 0.80 -9.25
N ASP A 59 0.84 0.34 -10.48
CA ASP A 59 0.73 -1.07 -10.84
C ASP A 59 1.86 -1.89 -10.19
N ILE A 60 1.69 -2.24 -8.92
CA ILE A 60 2.63 -3.09 -8.20
C ILE A 60 2.28 -4.50 -8.66
N LEU A 61 3.24 -5.16 -9.28
CA LEU A 61 3.09 -6.58 -9.62
C LEU A 61 2.72 -7.33 -8.34
N LEU A 62 1.75 -8.25 -8.46
CA LEU A 62 1.29 -9.11 -7.37
C LEU A 62 2.47 -9.74 -6.60
N THR A 63 3.55 -10.07 -7.30
CA THR A 63 4.78 -10.63 -6.74
C THR A 63 5.54 -9.65 -5.84
N ASP A 64 5.61 -8.37 -6.17
CA ASP A 64 6.24 -7.35 -5.32
C ASP A 64 5.42 -7.08 -4.06
N HIS A 65 4.09 -7.02 -4.19
CA HIS A 65 3.20 -6.90 -3.04
C HIS A 65 3.30 -8.12 -2.11
N PHE A 66 3.31 -9.34 -2.69
CA PHE A 66 3.44 -10.57 -1.92
C PHE A 66 4.79 -10.64 -1.19
N LYS A 67 5.87 -10.18 -1.83
CA LYS A 67 7.19 -10.09 -1.19
C LYS A 67 7.18 -9.14 0.00
N GLN A 68 6.65 -7.93 -0.16
CA GLN A 68 6.54 -6.96 0.94
C GLN A 68 5.73 -7.51 2.12
N TRP A 69 4.61 -8.20 1.84
CA TRP A 69 3.81 -8.82 2.88
C TRP A 69 4.58 -9.90 3.66
N ILE A 70 5.33 -10.75 2.97
CA ILE A 70 6.20 -11.75 3.60
C ILE A 70 7.25 -11.06 4.51
N GLU A 71 7.87 -9.98 4.04
CA GLU A 71 8.92 -9.27 4.76
C GLU A 71 8.41 -8.51 5.99
N ILE A 72 7.20 -7.91 5.91
CA ILE A 72 6.63 -7.10 7.01
C ILE A 72 5.92 -7.98 8.04
N PHE A 73 5.11 -8.95 7.58
CA PHE A 73 4.20 -9.69 8.47
C PHE A 73 4.71 -11.06 8.86
N LYS A 74 5.56 -11.69 8.05
CA LYS A 74 5.98 -13.09 8.27
C LYS A 74 7.42 -13.20 8.74
N LYS A 75 8.32 -12.32 8.30
CA LYS A 75 9.72 -12.31 8.77
C LYS A 75 9.78 -12.16 10.29
N GLY A 76 10.35 -13.17 10.96
CA GLY A 76 10.48 -13.22 12.43
C GLY A 76 9.23 -13.63 13.21
N LYS A 77 8.07 -13.80 12.56
CA LYS A 77 6.82 -14.30 13.20
C LYS A 77 6.48 -15.75 12.84
N VAL A 78 7.15 -16.33 11.86
CA VAL A 78 6.97 -17.73 11.45
C VAL A 78 8.29 -18.49 11.54
N SER A 79 8.22 -19.82 11.65
CA SER A 79 9.41 -20.67 11.62
C SER A 79 10.18 -20.49 10.31
N ASP A 80 11.51 -20.68 10.36
CA ASP A 80 12.37 -20.54 9.18
C ASP A 80 11.92 -21.47 8.03
N GLY A 81 11.47 -22.68 8.36
CA GLY A 81 10.93 -23.63 7.39
C GLY A 81 9.65 -23.13 6.70
N THR A 82 8.75 -22.49 7.45
CA THR A 82 7.53 -21.89 6.87
C THR A 82 7.86 -20.66 6.03
N TYR A 83 8.83 -19.85 6.46
CA TYR A 83 9.31 -18.68 5.71
C TYR A 83 9.89 -19.08 4.34
N ARG A 84 10.70 -20.16 4.30
CA ARG A 84 11.24 -20.71 3.05
C ARG A 84 10.16 -21.16 2.07
N LYS A 85 9.04 -21.73 2.56
CA LYS A 85 7.90 -22.09 1.71
C LYS A 85 7.28 -20.85 1.05
N TYR A 86 7.11 -19.75 1.79
CA TYR A 86 6.60 -18.50 1.22
C TYR A 86 7.53 -17.92 0.15
N LEU A 87 8.86 -17.99 0.36
CA LEU A 87 9.83 -17.57 -0.65
C LEU A 87 9.80 -18.46 -1.90
N TYR A 88 9.60 -19.76 -1.74
CA TYR A 88 9.42 -20.69 -2.85
C TYR A 88 8.12 -20.40 -3.63
N THR A 89 7.00 -20.15 -2.95
CA THR A 89 5.76 -19.75 -3.63
C THR A 89 5.94 -18.44 -4.40
N LEU A 90 6.67 -17.47 -3.84
CA LEU A 90 7.00 -16.23 -4.52
C LEU A 90 7.83 -16.47 -5.81
N SER A 91 8.80 -17.40 -5.78
CA SER A 91 9.61 -17.71 -6.97
C SER A 91 8.77 -18.38 -8.07
N VAL A 92 7.87 -19.28 -7.69
CA VAL A 92 6.92 -19.91 -8.62
C VAL A 92 5.98 -18.88 -9.24
N LEU A 93 5.41 -17.98 -8.43
CA LEU A 93 4.53 -16.91 -8.92
C LEU A 93 5.25 -15.97 -9.89
N LYS A 94 6.51 -15.60 -9.60
CA LYS A 94 7.33 -14.81 -10.53
C LYS A 94 7.53 -15.52 -11.86
N LYS A 95 7.84 -16.82 -11.83
CA LYS A 95 8.03 -17.62 -13.05
C LYS A 95 6.73 -17.75 -13.86
N ALA A 96 5.60 -17.97 -13.20
CA ALA A 96 4.30 -18.08 -13.86
C ALA A 96 3.88 -16.77 -14.55
N LEU A 97 4.08 -15.62 -13.90
CA LEU A 97 3.75 -14.32 -14.47
C LEU A 97 4.69 -13.91 -15.62
N LEU A 98 5.97 -14.32 -15.57
CA LEU A 98 6.91 -14.11 -16.69
C LEU A 98 6.53 -14.93 -17.93
N ASN A 99 5.98 -16.13 -17.75
CA ASN A 99 5.56 -17.00 -18.84
C ASN A 99 4.18 -16.67 -19.43
N SER A 100 3.43 -15.73 -18.83
CA SER A 100 2.08 -15.34 -19.27
C SER A 100 2.06 -14.18 -20.29
N ASN A 101 3.22 -13.69 -20.72
CA ASN A 101 3.35 -12.56 -21.67
C ASN A 101 3.51 -13.01 -23.14
N TYR A 102 2.86 -14.11 -23.55
CA TYR A 102 2.78 -14.57 -24.94
C TYR A 102 1.33 -14.74 -25.37
#